data_AF-A0A956RAN3-F1
#
_entry.id   AF-A0A956RAN3-F1
#
_cell.length_a   1.000
_cell.length_b   1.000
_cell.length_c   1.000
_cell.angle_alpha   90.00
_cell.angle_beta   90.00
_cell.angle_gamma   90.00
#
_symmetry.space_group_name_H-M   'P 1'
#
loop_
_entity.id
_entity.type
_entity.pdbx_description
1 polymer ?
#
loop_
_entity_poly.entity_id
_entity_poly.type
_entity_poly.pdbx_seq_one_letter_code
_entity_poly.pdbx_strand_id
1 'polypeptide(L)'
;MPAPLVLLGPQAPHANLPAALHAALAAAAPPAHRARGQVLVITAGWRHAEADDTYVRAEIHPAGESLPFYRAFDRVVAVAPELTGAYRAAQQRIRRLKALYRMRLGPALQVVRRLLPRLAEAPDLVGPDLEAALQAVRDIDRQFLERSDAEHRAFDETWRPLEHPEVARIRARAAQWLAEARGLVLGGGHVGVLRNRLAFFDLGPLVREAHADGMTVAGWSAGAMVLSSRIVLFHDDPPHGSGDPELFDRGLGLFDGMVLFPHAPQRLRLDDALRVAALAGRFRPERSIGLDSGAVLSLEDGVWAARGHEGATLELCRDGVVRALPLGPLPPSPCEPFAGGGDDASDP
;
A
#
# COMPACT_ATOMS: atom_id res chain seq x y z
N MET A 1 13.63 7.63 17.53
CA MET A 1 13.06 6.46 16.83
C MET A 1 11.84 6.95 16.06
N PRO A 2 11.56 6.44 14.85
CA PRO A 2 10.39 6.86 14.09
C PRO A 2 9.13 6.60 14.91
N ALA A 3 8.13 7.48 14.77
CA ALA A 3 6.85 7.29 15.44
C ALA A 3 6.13 6.04 14.93
N PRO A 4 5.08 5.57 15.61
CA PRO A 4 4.35 4.39 15.18
C PRO A 4 3.73 4.56 13.78
N LEU A 5 3.74 3.46 13.02
CA LEU A 5 3.00 3.32 11.76
C LEU A 5 1.87 2.31 11.97
N VAL A 6 0.65 2.66 11.60
CA VAL A 6 -0.54 1.83 11.79
C VAL A 6 -1.23 1.53 10.46
N LEU A 7 -1.43 0.26 10.16
CA LEU A 7 -2.13 -0.23 8.98
C LEU A 7 -3.41 -0.91 9.42
N LEU A 8 -4.54 -0.50 8.87
CA LEU A 8 -5.84 -1.03 9.25
C LEU A 8 -6.56 -1.68 8.07
N GLY A 9 -7.36 -2.68 8.40
CA GLY A 9 -8.40 -3.18 7.52
C GLY A 9 -9.53 -2.16 7.32
N PRO A 10 -10.61 -2.56 6.64
CA PRO A 10 -11.78 -1.71 6.51
C PRO A 10 -12.47 -1.40 7.83
N GLN A 11 -13.00 -0.17 7.90
CA GLN A 11 -13.67 0.35 9.08
C GLN A 11 -15.15 -0.04 9.18
N ALA A 12 -15.65 -0.86 8.26
CA ALA A 12 -16.96 -1.49 8.34
C ALA A 12 -16.83 -3.00 8.09
N PRO A 13 -17.56 -3.85 8.84
CA PRO A 13 -18.51 -3.49 9.91
C PRO A 13 -17.85 -3.13 11.27
N HIS A 14 -16.56 -3.43 11.47
CA HIS A 14 -15.85 -3.17 12.73
C HIS A 14 -14.91 -1.97 12.61
N ALA A 15 -15.41 -0.80 13.04
CA ALA A 15 -14.61 0.42 13.12
C ALA A 15 -13.65 0.36 14.32
N ASN A 16 -12.36 0.59 14.08
CA ASN A 16 -11.31 0.50 15.09
C ASN A 16 -10.23 1.58 14.96
N LEU A 17 -10.32 2.45 13.95
CA LEU A 17 -9.37 3.52 13.68
C LEU A 17 -9.17 4.49 14.86
N PRO A 18 -10.21 4.99 15.56
CA PRO A 18 -10.01 5.92 16.67
C PRO A 18 -9.18 5.31 17.79
N ALA A 19 -9.50 4.08 18.17
CA ALA A 19 -8.82 3.36 19.23
C ALA A 19 -7.36 3.05 18.85
N ALA A 20 -7.13 2.56 17.63
CA ALA A 20 -5.80 2.25 17.13
C ALA A 20 -4.91 3.51 17.02
N LEU A 21 -5.48 4.61 16.50
CA LEU A 21 -4.77 5.88 16.40
C LEU A 21 -4.46 6.48 17.78
N HIS A 22 -5.42 6.45 18.71
CA HIS A 22 -5.20 6.92 20.07
C HIS A 22 -4.09 6.12 20.77
N ALA A 23 -4.11 4.78 20.64
CA ALA A 23 -3.07 3.92 21.17
C ALA A 23 -1.70 4.25 20.56
N ALA A 24 -1.60 4.44 19.24
CA ALA A 24 -0.36 4.80 18.57
C ALA A 24 0.18 6.17 19.00
N LEU A 25 -0.68 7.18 19.09
CA LEU A 25 -0.29 8.51 19.57
C LEU A 25 0.15 8.51 21.05
N ALA A 26 -0.35 7.56 21.85
CA ALA A 26 0.05 7.39 23.24
C ALA A 26 1.33 6.54 23.41
N ALA A 27 1.61 5.62 22.48
CA ALA A 27 2.75 4.70 22.54
C ALA A 27 4.11 5.41 22.41
N ALA A 28 4.16 6.53 21.68
CA ALA A 28 5.36 7.35 21.56
C ALA A 28 5.03 8.82 21.80
N ALA A 29 5.67 9.42 22.81
CA ALA A 29 5.58 10.85 23.01
C ALA A 29 6.16 11.57 21.78
N PRO A 30 5.38 12.39 21.06
CA PRO A 30 5.92 13.13 19.93
C PRO A 30 6.98 14.13 20.42
N PRO A 31 7.95 14.50 19.57
CA PRO A 31 8.85 15.60 19.87
C PRO A 31 8.11 16.87 20.31
N ALA A 32 8.77 17.71 21.12
CA ALA A 32 8.12 18.88 21.72
C ALA A 32 7.45 19.81 20.69
N HIS A 33 8.03 19.95 19.49
CA HIS A 33 7.46 20.76 18.40
C HIS A 33 6.15 20.19 17.82
N ARG A 34 5.87 18.91 18.01
CA ARG A 34 4.65 18.19 17.56
C ARG A 34 3.67 17.90 18.68
N ALA A 35 4.01 18.16 19.95
CA ALA A 35 3.19 17.79 21.10
C ALA A 35 1.76 18.39 21.09
N ARG A 36 1.61 19.59 20.51
CA ARG A 36 0.32 20.27 20.32
C ARG A 36 -0.20 20.21 18.88
N GLY A 37 0.49 19.44 18.03
CA GLY A 37 0.16 19.25 16.63
C GLY A 37 -1.21 18.61 16.45
N GLN A 38 -1.86 18.93 15.35
CA GLN A 38 -3.12 18.29 14.98
C GLN A 38 -2.88 16.94 14.32
N VAL A 39 -3.95 16.14 14.24
CA VAL A 39 -3.98 14.97 13.35
C VAL A 39 -4.53 15.44 12.01
N LEU A 40 -3.77 15.22 10.95
CA LEU A 40 -4.19 15.53 9.58
C LEU A 40 -4.85 14.33 8.94
N VAL A 41 -5.78 14.58 8.04
CA VAL A 41 -6.47 13.53 7.30
C VAL A 41 -6.36 13.80 5.80
N ILE A 42 -6.00 12.77 5.03
CA ILE A 42 -6.09 12.79 3.57
C ILE A 42 -6.99 11.62 3.16
N THR A 43 -8.16 11.93 2.61
CA THR A 43 -9.07 10.90 2.07
C THR A 43 -9.02 10.87 0.56
N ALA A 44 -9.28 9.69 -0.01
CA ALA A 44 -9.34 9.49 -1.45
C ALA A 44 -10.68 9.92 -2.06
N GLY A 45 -11.47 10.76 -1.35
CA GLY A 45 -12.92 10.94 -1.49
C GLY A 45 -13.46 10.66 -2.90
N TRP A 46 -14.57 9.91 -2.99
CA TRP A 46 -15.31 9.85 -4.25
C TRP A 46 -15.51 11.29 -4.75
N ARG A 47 -15.43 11.54 -6.06
CA ARG A 47 -15.37 12.88 -6.69
C ARG A 47 -16.37 13.93 -6.15
N HIS A 48 -17.46 13.52 -5.49
CA HIS A 48 -18.48 14.39 -4.87
C HIS A 48 -18.57 14.30 -3.33
N ALA A 49 -17.81 13.42 -2.68
CA ALA A 49 -17.85 13.08 -1.26
C ALA A 49 -16.53 13.39 -0.51
N GLU A 50 -15.60 14.17 -1.09
CA GLU A 50 -14.44 14.72 -0.36
C GLU A 50 -14.88 15.61 0.83
N ALA A 51 -16.10 16.13 0.79
CA ALA A 51 -16.71 16.84 1.93
C ALA A 51 -17.41 15.90 2.93
N ASP A 52 -17.63 14.63 2.57
CA ASP A 52 -18.25 13.64 3.45
C ASP A 52 -17.21 12.95 4.32
N ASP A 53 -16.38 13.78 4.95
CA ASP A 53 -15.49 13.39 6.03
C ASP A 53 -16.27 13.21 7.34
N THR A 54 -17.61 13.11 7.32
CA THR A 54 -18.44 12.98 8.53
C THR A 54 -18.07 11.74 9.33
N TYR A 55 -17.87 10.60 8.65
CA TYR A 55 -17.38 9.37 9.26
C TYR A 55 -15.99 9.55 9.90
N VAL A 56 -15.09 10.21 9.18
CA VAL A 56 -13.69 10.41 9.58
C VAL A 56 -13.55 11.47 10.68
N ARG A 57 -14.38 12.52 10.68
CA ARG A 57 -14.44 13.57 11.69
C ARG A 57 -15.19 13.16 12.94
N ALA A 58 -16.22 12.31 12.81
CA ALA A 58 -16.90 11.69 13.93
C ALA A 58 -15.97 10.74 14.69
N GLU A 59 -15.07 10.05 13.96
CA GLU A 59 -14.16 9.05 14.51
C GLU A 59 -12.79 9.63 14.94
N ILE A 60 -12.21 10.61 14.23
CA ILE A 60 -10.82 11.09 14.42
C ILE A 60 -10.73 12.42 15.21
N HIS A 61 -11.73 12.74 16.04
CA HIS A 61 -11.82 13.98 16.84
C HIS A 61 -12.24 15.21 16.02
N PRO A 62 -13.01 16.17 16.59
CA PRO A 62 -13.38 17.44 15.94
C PRO A 62 -12.22 18.36 15.53
N ALA A 63 -10.97 17.94 15.70
CA ALA A 63 -9.74 18.69 15.38
C ALA A 63 -8.97 18.15 14.17
N GLY A 64 -9.51 17.16 13.45
CA GLY A 64 -8.93 16.69 12.20
C GLY A 64 -9.10 17.70 11.06
N GLU A 65 -8.00 18.29 10.57
CA GLU A 65 -7.99 19.10 9.36
C GLU A 65 -7.85 18.16 8.14
N SER A 66 -8.93 18.06 7.35
CA SER A 66 -8.92 17.35 6.07
C SER A 66 -8.17 18.19 5.06
N LEU A 67 -7.14 17.61 4.43
CA LEU A 67 -6.34 18.29 3.41
C LEU A 67 -7.02 18.12 2.04
N PRO A 68 -7.60 19.19 1.45
CA PRO A 68 -8.48 19.07 0.30
C PRO A 68 -7.68 19.02 -1.01
N PHE A 69 -6.81 18.01 -1.17
CA PHE A 69 -5.91 17.92 -2.32
C PHE A 69 -6.65 17.72 -3.65
N TYR A 70 -7.90 17.25 -3.65
CA TYR A 70 -8.70 17.20 -4.87
C TYR A 70 -9.16 18.60 -5.27
N ARG A 71 -9.72 19.39 -4.34
CA ARG A 71 -10.00 20.83 -4.60
C ARG A 71 -8.74 21.62 -4.96
N ALA A 72 -7.61 21.30 -4.34
CA ALA A 72 -6.33 21.93 -4.66
C ALA A 72 -5.91 21.60 -6.10
N PHE A 73 -6.09 20.35 -6.54
CA PHE A 73 -5.84 19.95 -7.93
C PHE A 73 -6.78 20.65 -8.91
N ASP A 74 -8.06 20.83 -8.58
CA ASP A 74 -9.01 21.56 -9.43
C ASP A 74 -8.59 23.02 -9.65
N ARG A 75 -8.03 23.67 -8.62
CA ARG A 75 -7.43 25.01 -8.77
C ARG A 75 -6.27 24.99 -9.76
N VAL A 76 -5.38 24.00 -9.65
CA VAL A 76 -4.25 23.84 -10.60
C VAL A 76 -4.77 23.59 -12.02
N VAL A 77 -5.84 22.81 -12.20
CA VAL A 77 -6.47 22.62 -13.53
C VAL A 77 -6.95 23.95 -14.11
N ALA A 78 -7.55 24.82 -13.29
CA ALA A 78 -8.05 26.11 -13.74
C ALA A 78 -6.94 27.09 -14.14
N VAL A 79 -5.84 27.14 -13.36
CA VAL A 79 -4.76 28.11 -13.57
C VAL A 79 -3.60 27.61 -14.43
N ALA A 80 -3.46 26.29 -14.58
CA ALA A 80 -2.37 25.62 -15.32
C ALA A 80 -2.90 24.47 -16.20
N PRO A 81 -3.77 24.76 -17.19
CA PRO A 81 -4.38 23.73 -18.02
C PRO A 81 -3.37 22.94 -18.85
N GLU A 82 -2.26 23.54 -19.29
CA GLU A 82 -1.20 22.87 -20.03
C GLU A 82 -0.46 21.84 -19.17
N LEU A 83 -0.06 22.22 -17.95
CA LEU A 83 0.59 21.33 -16.98
C LEU A 83 -0.32 20.14 -16.63
N THR A 84 -1.59 20.41 -16.36
CA THR A 84 -2.55 19.34 -16.03
C THR A 84 -2.91 18.49 -17.24
N GLY A 85 -2.92 19.07 -18.45
CA GLY A 85 -3.03 18.36 -19.71
C GLY A 85 -1.87 17.39 -19.93
N ALA A 86 -0.64 17.85 -19.69
CA ALA A 86 0.56 17.03 -19.75
C ALA A 86 0.58 15.91 -18.71
N TYR A 87 0.17 16.21 -17.47
CA TYR A 87 0.04 15.19 -16.43
C TYR A 87 -0.97 14.12 -16.84
N ARG A 88 -2.13 14.50 -17.38
CA ARG A 88 -3.12 13.54 -17.92
C ARG A 88 -2.52 12.71 -19.05
N ALA A 89 -1.72 13.31 -19.95
CA ALA A 89 -1.05 12.58 -21.03
C ALA A 89 -0.05 11.54 -20.49
N ALA A 90 0.74 11.87 -19.47
CA ALA A 90 1.62 10.92 -18.78
C ALA A 90 0.82 9.77 -18.14
N GLN A 91 -0.29 10.08 -17.47
CA GLN A 91 -1.18 9.04 -16.91
C GLN A 91 -1.78 8.13 -18.01
N GLN A 92 -2.07 8.67 -19.20
CA GLN A 92 -2.52 7.84 -20.34
C GLN A 92 -1.41 6.93 -20.87
N ARG A 93 -0.15 7.39 -20.88
CA ARG A 93 0.99 6.53 -21.23
C ARG A 93 1.13 5.37 -20.24
N ILE A 94 1.06 5.64 -18.94
CA ILE A 94 1.08 4.59 -17.89
C ILE A 94 -0.08 3.61 -18.06
N ARG A 95 -1.29 4.07 -18.41
CA ARG A 95 -2.42 3.17 -18.72
C ARG A 95 -2.14 2.26 -19.92
N ARG A 96 -1.49 2.77 -20.96
CA ARG A 96 -1.06 1.95 -22.12
C ARG A 96 0.03 0.95 -21.72
N LEU A 97 1.01 1.37 -20.91
CA LEU A 97 2.01 0.46 -20.33
C LEU A 97 1.34 -0.67 -19.55
N LYS A 98 0.31 -0.34 -18.76
CA LYS A 98 -0.45 -1.31 -18.00
C LYS A 98 -1.20 -2.32 -18.87
N ALA A 99 -1.71 -1.90 -20.03
CA ALA A 99 -2.30 -2.82 -21.01
C ALA A 99 -1.26 -3.82 -21.56
N LEU A 100 -0.05 -3.36 -21.88
CA LEU A 100 1.06 -4.24 -22.30
C LEU A 100 1.52 -5.18 -21.19
N TYR A 101 1.57 -4.69 -19.96
CA TYR A 101 1.88 -5.48 -18.78
C TYR A 101 0.86 -6.60 -18.58
N ARG A 102 -0.45 -6.31 -18.64
CA ARG A 102 -1.52 -7.32 -18.54
C ARG A 102 -1.43 -8.40 -19.62
N MET A 103 -1.09 -8.01 -20.85
CA MET A 103 -0.90 -8.92 -21.97
C MET A 103 0.19 -9.98 -21.68
N ARG A 104 1.22 -9.62 -20.92
CA ARG A 104 2.30 -10.53 -20.51
C ARG A 104 1.98 -11.28 -19.22
N LEU A 105 1.38 -10.60 -18.26
CA LEU A 105 1.09 -11.13 -16.93
C LEU A 105 0.15 -12.33 -16.98
N GLY A 106 -0.96 -12.22 -17.71
CA GLY A 106 -1.99 -13.27 -17.74
C GLY A 106 -1.44 -14.63 -18.18
N PRO A 107 -0.77 -14.73 -19.35
CA PRO A 107 -0.13 -15.97 -19.78
C PRO A 107 0.91 -16.49 -18.79
N ALA A 108 1.74 -15.62 -18.18
CA ALA A 108 2.73 -16.05 -17.19
C ALA A 108 2.08 -16.65 -15.94
N LEU A 109 1.00 -16.03 -15.43
CA LEU A 109 0.22 -16.60 -14.32
C LEU A 109 -0.48 -17.90 -14.68
N GLN A 110 -0.90 -18.08 -15.95
CA GLN A 110 -1.45 -19.36 -16.40
C GLN A 110 -0.44 -20.50 -16.32
N VAL A 111 0.84 -20.24 -16.60
CA VAL A 111 1.91 -21.25 -16.43
C VAL A 111 2.01 -21.67 -14.96
N VAL A 112 2.08 -20.70 -14.04
CA VAL A 112 2.11 -20.95 -12.58
C VAL A 112 0.90 -21.79 -12.14
N ARG A 113 -0.31 -21.42 -12.57
CA ARG A 113 -1.56 -22.14 -12.25
C ARG A 113 -1.59 -23.57 -12.79
N ARG A 114 -0.90 -23.86 -13.90
CA ARG A 114 -0.79 -25.22 -14.44
C ARG A 114 0.26 -26.05 -13.70
N LEU A 115 1.36 -25.43 -13.25
CA LEU A 115 2.40 -26.14 -12.52
C LEU A 115 2.01 -26.46 -11.07
N LEU A 116 1.31 -25.54 -10.39
CA LEU A 116 0.97 -25.68 -8.96
C LEU A 116 0.26 -27.00 -8.59
N PRO A 117 -0.80 -27.46 -9.29
CA PRO A 117 -1.43 -28.75 -8.97
C PRO A 117 -0.49 -29.96 -9.06
N ARG A 118 0.55 -29.88 -9.91
CA ARG A 118 1.50 -30.98 -10.16
C ARG A 118 2.62 -31.03 -9.12
N LEU A 119 2.77 -29.98 -8.32
CA LEU A 119 3.84 -29.88 -7.32
C LEU A 119 3.75 -31.00 -6.27
N ALA A 120 2.54 -31.42 -5.89
CA ALA A 120 2.33 -32.48 -4.91
C ALA A 120 2.73 -33.88 -5.43
N GLU A 121 2.65 -34.09 -6.75
CA GLU A 121 2.94 -35.39 -7.38
C GLU A 121 4.45 -35.59 -7.61
N ALA A 122 5.16 -34.53 -7.99
CA ALA A 122 6.58 -34.58 -8.35
C ALA A 122 7.32 -33.31 -7.89
N PRO A 123 7.51 -33.10 -6.57
CA PRO A 123 8.04 -31.85 -6.02
C PRO A 123 9.46 -31.53 -6.54
N ASP A 124 10.33 -32.54 -6.64
CA ASP A 124 11.72 -32.34 -7.10
C ASP A 124 11.81 -31.99 -8.59
N LEU A 125 10.83 -32.44 -9.39
CA LEU A 125 10.78 -32.19 -10.83
C LEU A 125 10.07 -30.86 -11.14
N VAL A 126 8.93 -30.61 -10.49
CA VAL A 126 8.05 -29.45 -10.77
C VAL A 126 8.48 -28.21 -9.99
N GLY A 127 9.09 -28.38 -8.81
CA GLY A 127 9.50 -27.27 -7.94
C GLY A 127 10.40 -26.24 -8.62
N PRO A 128 11.49 -26.66 -9.28
CA PRO A 128 12.37 -25.73 -10.02
C PRO A 128 11.63 -24.97 -11.13
N ASP A 129 10.80 -25.64 -11.91
CA ASP A 129 10.02 -25.02 -13.00
C ASP A 129 8.96 -24.05 -12.47
N LEU A 130 8.32 -24.38 -11.34
CA LEU A 130 7.37 -23.49 -10.67
C LEU A 130 8.07 -22.22 -10.16
N GLU A 131 9.23 -22.34 -9.54
CA GLU A 131 9.99 -21.17 -9.07
C GLU A 131 10.47 -20.31 -10.25
N ALA A 132 10.93 -20.93 -11.35
CA ALA A 132 11.26 -20.20 -12.57
C ALA A 132 10.03 -19.47 -13.17
N ALA A 133 8.86 -20.11 -13.16
CA ALA A 133 7.62 -19.48 -13.62
C ALA A 133 7.19 -18.31 -12.71
N LEU A 134 7.31 -18.46 -11.38
CA LEU A 134 7.06 -17.37 -10.43
C LEU A 134 8.06 -16.23 -10.63
N GLN A 135 9.33 -16.54 -10.86
CA GLN A 135 10.36 -15.53 -11.13
C GLN A 135 10.06 -14.76 -12.42
N ALA A 136 9.58 -15.43 -13.47
CA ALA A 136 9.16 -14.75 -14.70
C ALA A 136 8.00 -13.76 -14.46
N VAL A 137 7.06 -14.09 -13.57
CA VAL A 137 5.99 -13.16 -13.14
C VAL A 137 6.60 -11.96 -12.39
N ARG A 138 7.52 -12.20 -11.45
CA ARG A 138 8.22 -11.12 -10.70
C ARG A 138 9.03 -10.20 -11.63
N ASP A 139 9.61 -10.75 -12.70
CA ASP A 139 10.35 -9.97 -13.69
C ASP A 139 9.42 -9.08 -14.54
N ILE A 140 8.24 -9.59 -14.91
CA ILE A 140 7.19 -8.80 -15.59
C ILE A 140 6.74 -7.64 -14.69
N ASP A 141 6.54 -7.91 -13.40
CA ASP A 141 6.18 -6.93 -12.37
C ASP A 141 7.23 -5.83 -12.22
N ARG A 142 8.50 -6.23 -12.05
CA ARG A 142 9.63 -5.30 -11.93
C ARG A 142 9.74 -4.39 -13.15
N GLN A 143 9.69 -4.97 -14.36
CA GLN A 143 9.77 -4.21 -15.61
C GLN A 143 8.60 -3.22 -15.78
N PHE A 144 7.40 -3.57 -15.31
CA PHE A 144 6.27 -2.64 -15.32
C PHE A 144 6.51 -1.45 -14.40
N LEU A 145 6.95 -1.69 -13.15
CA LEU A 145 7.23 -0.62 -12.20
C LEU A 145 8.35 0.29 -12.70
N GLU A 146 9.46 -0.26 -13.17
CA GLU A 146 10.59 0.52 -13.72
C GLU A 146 10.16 1.46 -14.86
N ARG A 147 9.31 0.96 -15.76
CA ARG A 147 8.78 1.76 -16.87
C ARG A 147 7.77 2.81 -16.40
N SER A 148 6.92 2.48 -15.43
CA SER A 148 5.98 3.44 -14.84
C SER A 148 6.75 4.56 -14.12
N ASP A 149 7.79 4.22 -13.36
CA ASP A 149 8.65 5.18 -12.69
C ASP A 149 9.35 6.11 -13.69
N ALA A 150 9.82 5.57 -14.82
CA ALA A 150 10.42 6.36 -15.88
C ALA A 150 9.44 7.37 -16.50
N GLU A 151 8.15 7.01 -16.66
CA GLU A 151 7.12 7.94 -17.13
C GLU A 151 6.81 9.04 -16.12
N HIS A 152 6.78 8.73 -14.82
CA HIS A 152 6.63 9.74 -13.77
C HIS A 152 7.82 10.70 -13.75
N ARG A 153 9.06 10.17 -13.76
CA ARG A 153 10.29 11.00 -13.81
C ARG A 153 10.34 11.88 -15.05
N ALA A 154 10.02 11.34 -16.22
CA ALA A 154 10.02 12.12 -17.46
C ALA A 154 9.02 13.29 -17.40
N PHE A 155 7.85 13.10 -16.78
CA PHE A 155 6.91 14.19 -16.53
C PHE A 155 7.52 15.25 -15.60
N ASP A 156 8.08 14.84 -14.45
CA ASP A 156 8.64 15.76 -13.48
C ASP A 156 9.85 16.55 -14.04
N GLU A 157 10.74 15.90 -14.79
CA GLU A 157 11.90 16.52 -15.43
C GLU A 157 11.51 17.52 -16.52
N THR A 158 10.49 17.17 -17.32
CA THR A 158 10.06 18.01 -18.46
C THR A 158 9.21 19.19 -18.01
N TRP A 159 8.24 18.94 -17.12
CA TRP A 159 7.22 19.91 -16.76
C TRP A 159 7.47 20.61 -15.44
N ARG A 160 8.41 20.11 -14.62
CA ARG A 160 8.85 20.70 -13.34
C ARG A 160 7.66 21.21 -12.53
N PRO A 161 6.66 20.35 -12.24
CA PRO A 161 5.38 20.78 -11.64
C PRO A 161 5.58 21.57 -10.36
N LEU A 162 6.60 21.23 -9.56
CA LEU A 162 6.90 21.87 -8.29
C LEU A 162 7.40 23.32 -8.40
N GLU A 163 7.78 23.78 -9.61
CA GLU A 163 8.17 25.16 -9.86
C GLU A 163 7.01 26.02 -10.33
N HIS A 164 5.88 25.41 -10.71
CA HIS A 164 4.67 26.15 -11.00
C HIS A 164 4.17 26.85 -9.74
N PRO A 165 3.94 28.18 -9.72
CA PRO A 165 3.68 28.95 -8.50
C PRO A 165 2.53 28.40 -7.64
N GLU A 166 1.42 27.99 -8.27
CA GLU A 166 0.27 27.45 -7.55
C GLU A 166 0.57 26.07 -6.92
N VAL A 167 1.33 25.21 -7.62
CA VAL A 167 1.69 23.89 -7.11
C VAL A 167 2.71 24.02 -5.98
N ALA A 168 3.72 24.87 -6.17
CA ALA A 168 4.71 25.20 -5.15
C ALA A 168 4.04 25.74 -3.86
N ARG A 169 3.08 26.65 -4.01
CA ARG A 169 2.31 27.22 -2.89
C ARG A 169 1.52 26.15 -2.14
N ILE A 170 0.82 25.27 -2.86
CA ILE A 170 0.05 24.16 -2.25
C ILE A 170 0.99 23.19 -1.53
N ARG A 171 2.10 22.79 -2.16
CA ARG A 171 3.08 21.88 -1.56
C ARG A 171 3.77 22.49 -0.34
N ALA A 172 4.14 23.77 -0.39
CA ALA A 172 4.71 24.48 0.76
C ALA A 172 3.75 24.51 1.94
N ARG A 173 2.45 24.73 1.68
CA ARG A 173 1.42 24.66 2.72
C ARG A 173 1.28 23.25 3.29
N ALA A 174 1.32 22.22 2.44
CA ALA A 174 1.32 20.83 2.88
C ALA A 174 2.54 20.51 3.76
N ALA A 175 3.73 20.99 3.38
CA ALA A 175 4.94 20.83 4.18
C ALA A 175 4.81 21.48 5.56
N GLN A 176 4.25 22.69 5.66
CA GLN A 176 3.99 23.36 6.95
C GLN A 176 3.05 22.54 7.84
N TRP A 177 1.92 22.09 7.28
CA TRP A 177 0.98 21.26 8.02
C TRP A 177 1.64 19.97 8.51
N LEU A 178 2.37 19.26 7.64
CA LEU A 178 3.05 18.01 7.98
C LEU A 178 4.20 18.20 8.98
N ALA A 179 4.87 19.35 8.99
CA ALA A 179 5.95 19.66 9.94
C ALA A 179 5.44 19.83 11.39
N GLU A 180 4.22 20.33 11.56
CA GLU A 180 3.61 20.58 12.88
C GLU A 180 2.69 19.45 13.34
N ALA A 181 2.24 18.58 12.43
CA ALA A 181 1.29 17.51 12.74
C ALA A 181 1.85 16.49 13.72
N ARG A 182 1.02 16.05 14.66
CA ARG A 182 1.35 14.90 15.54
C ARG A 182 1.03 13.57 14.86
N GLY A 183 0.11 13.58 13.90
CA GLY A 183 -0.22 12.40 13.13
C GLY A 183 -0.85 12.69 11.78
N LEU A 184 -0.77 11.73 10.88
CA LEU A 184 -1.38 11.74 9.56
C LEU A 184 -2.20 10.47 9.37
N VAL A 185 -3.43 10.61 8.88
CA VAL A 185 -4.29 9.50 8.52
C VAL A 185 -4.60 9.50 7.02
N LEU A 186 -4.27 8.41 6.34
CA LEU A 186 -4.66 8.15 4.96
C LEU A 186 -5.91 7.29 4.92
N GLY A 187 -7.00 7.87 4.41
CA GLY A 187 -8.30 7.22 4.34
C GLY A 187 -8.42 6.18 3.23
N GLY A 188 -9.50 5.41 3.32
CA GLY A 188 -9.97 4.50 2.28
C GLY A 188 -10.55 5.21 1.06
N GLY A 189 -11.12 4.43 0.14
CA GLY A 189 -11.71 4.91 -1.11
C GLY A 189 -10.94 4.43 -2.34
N HIS A 190 -10.90 5.23 -3.40
CA HIS A 190 -10.26 4.81 -4.65
C HIS A 190 -8.74 5.02 -4.59
N VAL A 191 -7.98 3.93 -4.37
CA VAL A 191 -6.51 3.94 -4.23
C VAL A 191 -5.79 4.70 -5.35
N GLY A 192 -6.24 4.54 -6.59
CA GLY A 192 -5.65 5.26 -7.73
C GLY A 192 -5.83 6.78 -7.70
N VAL A 193 -6.93 7.29 -7.12
CA VAL A 193 -7.14 8.74 -6.97
C VAL A 193 -6.24 9.26 -5.85
N LEU A 194 -6.21 8.57 -4.71
CA LEU A 194 -5.34 8.91 -3.58
C LEU A 194 -3.88 8.98 -4.02
N ARG A 195 -3.34 7.89 -4.60
CA ARG A 195 -1.97 7.85 -5.10
C ARG A 195 -1.72 8.97 -6.10
N ASN A 196 -2.63 9.19 -7.06
CA ASN A 196 -2.43 10.19 -8.10
C ASN A 196 -2.31 11.62 -7.54
N ARG A 197 -3.06 11.96 -6.48
CA ARG A 197 -2.98 13.27 -5.82
C ARG A 197 -1.72 13.41 -4.97
N LEU A 198 -1.37 12.38 -4.20
CA LEU A 198 -0.13 12.37 -3.41
C LEU A 198 1.11 12.51 -4.30
N ALA A 199 1.12 11.84 -5.46
CA ALA A 199 2.21 11.91 -6.41
C ALA A 199 2.30 13.28 -7.10
N PHE A 200 1.18 13.85 -7.56
CA PHE A 200 1.20 15.14 -8.25
C PHE A 200 1.78 16.28 -7.40
N PHE A 201 1.49 16.29 -6.10
CA PHE A 201 2.02 17.28 -5.16
C PHE A 201 3.33 16.86 -4.49
N ASP A 202 3.92 15.73 -4.89
CA ASP A 202 5.14 15.17 -4.32
C ASP A 202 5.12 15.11 -2.78
N LEU A 203 4.07 14.49 -2.23
CA LEU A 203 3.88 14.39 -0.78
C LEU A 203 4.64 13.21 -0.16
N GLY A 204 5.09 12.25 -0.97
CA GLY A 204 5.80 11.06 -0.47
C GLY A 204 7.05 11.39 0.35
N PRO A 205 7.99 12.21 -0.16
CA PRO A 205 9.14 12.66 0.61
C PRO A 205 8.75 13.40 1.90
N LEU A 206 7.76 14.30 1.84
CA LEU A 206 7.30 15.07 3.00
C LEU A 206 6.72 14.19 4.10
N VAL A 207 5.93 13.18 3.73
CA VAL A 207 5.34 12.24 4.69
C VAL A 207 6.42 11.35 5.32
N ARG A 208 7.37 10.85 4.52
CA ARG A 208 8.49 10.03 5.03
C ARG A 208 9.38 10.82 5.99
N GLU A 209 9.71 12.07 5.63
CA GLU A 209 10.50 12.97 6.47
C GLU A 209 9.77 13.28 7.79
N ALA A 210 8.50 13.67 7.72
CA ALA A 210 7.72 13.96 8.92
C ALA A 210 7.54 12.72 9.82
N HIS A 211 7.36 11.52 9.23
CA HIS A 211 7.28 10.27 9.99
C HIS A 211 8.59 9.91 10.69
N ALA A 212 9.73 10.07 9.99
CA ALA A 212 11.05 9.91 10.57
C ALA A 212 11.31 10.92 11.70
N ASP A 213 10.73 12.13 11.60
CA ASP A 213 10.72 13.19 12.62
C ASP A 213 9.60 13.02 13.69
N GLY A 214 9.03 11.81 13.82
CA GLY A 214 8.13 11.47 14.93
C GLY A 214 6.65 11.78 14.71
N MET A 215 6.20 11.99 13.48
CA MET A 215 4.77 12.02 13.14
C MET A 215 4.21 10.59 13.05
N THR A 216 3.17 10.28 13.83
CA THR A 216 2.46 9.00 13.72
C THR A 216 1.74 8.92 12.37
N VAL A 217 1.85 7.80 11.65
CA VAL A 217 1.13 7.63 10.38
C VAL A 217 0.16 6.47 10.50
N ALA A 218 -1.09 6.66 10.10
CA ALA A 218 -2.08 5.60 10.01
C ALA A 218 -2.69 5.55 8.61
N GLY A 219 -3.07 4.36 8.15
CA GLY A 219 -3.81 4.20 6.91
C GLY A 219 -4.76 3.03 6.97
N TRP A 220 -5.97 3.18 6.42
CA TRP A 220 -6.92 2.05 6.32
C TRP A 220 -7.29 1.76 4.87
N SER A 221 -7.48 0.47 4.55
CA SER A 221 -7.85 0.02 3.21
C SER A 221 -6.91 0.60 2.13
N ALA A 222 -7.41 1.40 1.19
CA ALA A 222 -6.59 2.08 0.18
C ALA A 222 -5.44 2.92 0.77
N GLY A 223 -5.65 3.57 1.92
CA GLY A 223 -4.61 4.32 2.61
C GLY A 223 -3.47 3.42 3.08
N ALA A 224 -3.78 2.26 3.66
CA ALA A 224 -2.78 1.26 4.05
C ALA A 224 -1.95 0.79 2.84
N MET A 225 -2.62 0.51 1.71
CA MET A 225 -1.97 0.11 0.47
C MET A 225 -1.05 1.21 -0.09
N VAL A 226 -1.39 2.48 0.07
CA VAL A 226 -0.55 3.59 -0.38
C VAL A 226 0.70 3.75 0.48
N LEU A 227 0.68 3.34 1.74
CA LEU A 227 1.85 3.44 2.63
C LEU A 227 2.95 2.40 2.32
N SER A 228 2.62 1.32 1.61
CA SER A 228 3.58 0.27 1.24
C SER A 228 4.55 0.73 0.14
N SER A 229 5.53 -0.12 -0.16
CA SER A 229 6.44 0.07 -1.30
C SER A 229 5.72 -0.09 -2.66
N ARG A 230 4.71 -0.97 -2.74
CA ARG A 230 3.99 -1.30 -3.97
C ARG A 230 2.49 -1.48 -3.74
N ILE A 231 1.69 -0.95 -4.66
CA ILE A 231 0.22 -1.02 -4.62
C ILE A 231 -0.23 -2.14 -5.57
N VAL A 232 -1.02 -3.10 -5.05
CA VAL A 232 -1.61 -4.18 -5.85
C VAL A 232 -3.10 -3.93 -6.00
N LEU A 233 -3.65 -3.97 -7.22
CA LEU A 233 -5.09 -4.13 -7.43
C LEU A 233 -5.40 -5.61 -7.52
N PHE A 234 -6.41 -6.04 -6.78
CA PHE A 234 -6.77 -7.44 -6.69
C PHE A 234 -8.28 -7.57 -6.59
N HIS A 235 -8.80 -8.48 -7.40
CA HIS A 235 -10.15 -8.98 -7.31
C HIS A 235 -10.16 -10.26 -8.14
N ASP A 236 -10.52 -11.38 -7.53
CA ASP A 236 -10.53 -12.67 -8.22
C ASP A 236 -11.72 -12.79 -9.18
N ASP A 237 -12.89 -12.29 -8.75
CA ASP A 237 -14.14 -12.29 -9.51
C ASP A 237 -14.70 -10.87 -9.77
N PRO A 238 -13.99 -9.99 -10.51
CA PRO A 238 -14.52 -8.68 -10.85
C PRO A 238 -15.75 -8.79 -11.75
N PRO A 239 -16.62 -7.75 -11.83
CA PRO A 239 -17.87 -7.77 -12.60
C PRO A 239 -17.75 -8.12 -14.11
N HIS A 240 -16.53 -8.15 -14.67
CA HIS A 240 -16.27 -8.39 -16.09
C HIS A 240 -15.37 -9.61 -16.37
N GLY A 241 -15.41 -10.65 -15.52
CA GLY A 241 -14.70 -11.93 -15.72
C GLY A 241 -13.68 -12.20 -14.61
N SER A 242 -12.81 -13.20 -14.76
CA SER A 242 -11.74 -13.48 -13.79
C SER A 242 -10.64 -12.42 -13.86
N GLY A 243 -10.28 -11.83 -12.72
CA GLY A 243 -9.19 -10.86 -12.59
C GLY A 243 -7.91 -11.51 -12.09
N ASP A 244 -6.77 -11.10 -12.65
CA ASP A 244 -5.46 -11.38 -12.07
C ASP A 244 -5.05 -10.22 -11.15
N PRO A 245 -4.60 -10.49 -9.91
CA PRO A 245 -3.95 -9.47 -9.10
C PRO A 245 -2.81 -8.80 -9.88
N GLU A 246 -2.73 -7.48 -9.81
CA GLU A 246 -1.83 -6.71 -10.66
C GLU A 246 -1.21 -5.53 -9.93
N LEU A 247 0.04 -5.20 -10.27
CA LEU A 247 0.64 -3.98 -9.78
C LEU A 247 -0.08 -2.75 -10.37
N PHE A 248 -0.36 -1.79 -9.48
CA PHE A 248 -0.89 -0.49 -9.84
C PHE A 248 0.23 0.50 -10.11
N ASP A 249 1.05 0.73 -9.09
CA ASP A 249 2.12 1.72 -9.04
C ASP A 249 2.92 1.48 -7.74
N ARG A 250 3.95 2.29 -7.49
CA ARG A 250 4.57 2.41 -6.17
C ARG A 250 3.67 3.16 -5.19
N GLY A 251 3.77 2.77 -3.92
CA GLY A 251 3.24 3.55 -2.81
C GLY A 251 4.28 4.57 -2.31
N LEU A 252 4.11 5.02 -1.08
CA LEU A 252 5.00 6.00 -0.43
C LEU A 252 6.28 5.36 0.12
N GLY A 253 6.29 4.03 0.31
CA GLY A 253 7.45 3.30 0.84
C GLY A 253 7.78 3.65 2.29
N LEU A 254 6.78 3.70 3.18
CA LEU A 254 7.01 3.89 4.62
C LEU A 254 7.44 2.58 5.31
N PHE A 255 7.19 1.45 4.67
CA PHE A 255 7.61 0.14 5.14
C PHE A 255 7.86 -0.80 3.97
N ASP A 256 8.65 -1.85 4.26
CA ASP A 256 9.01 -2.92 3.35
C ASP A 256 8.65 -4.30 3.94
N GLY A 257 8.80 -5.35 3.13
CA GLY A 257 8.65 -6.73 3.58
C GLY A 257 7.22 -7.25 3.62
N MET A 258 6.21 -6.43 3.26
CA MET A 258 4.81 -6.86 3.18
C MET A 258 4.08 -6.28 1.96
N VAL A 259 3.17 -7.07 1.41
CA VAL A 259 2.15 -6.66 0.45
C VAL A 259 0.79 -6.79 1.12
N LEU A 260 0.00 -5.71 1.09
CA LEU A 260 -1.27 -5.66 1.80
C LEU A 260 -2.46 -5.95 0.88
N PHE A 261 -3.38 -6.76 1.40
CA PHE A 261 -4.65 -7.11 0.78
C PHE A 261 -5.83 -6.78 1.72
N PRO A 262 -6.22 -5.49 1.83
CA PRO A 262 -7.40 -5.14 2.60
C PRO A 262 -8.68 -5.72 2.01
N HIS A 263 -9.65 -6.10 2.85
CA HIS A 263 -10.86 -6.82 2.42
C HIS A 263 -10.53 -8.15 1.70
N ALA A 264 -9.57 -8.90 2.23
CA ALA A 264 -9.11 -10.13 1.56
C ALA A 264 -10.25 -11.12 1.31
N PRO A 265 -11.12 -11.46 2.29
CA PRO A 265 -12.19 -12.44 2.08
C PRO A 265 -13.25 -12.03 1.05
N GLN A 266 -13.45 -10.73 0.84
CA GLN A 266 -14.43 -10.23 -0.12
C GLN A 266 -13.88 -10.10 -1.54
N ARG A 267 -12.56 -10.15 -1.73
CA ARG A 267 -11.89 -9.89 -3.02
C ARG A 267 -11.03 -11.03 -3.52
N LEU A 268 -10.63 -11.95 -2.66
CA LEU A 268 -9.78 -13.09 -2.96
C LEU A 268 -10.51 -14.39 -2.60
N ARG A 269 -10.30 -15.43 -3.40
CA ARG A 269 -10.77 -16.79 -3.11
C ARG A 269 -9.81 -17.45 -2.13
N LEU A 270 -9.96 -17.11 -0.86
CA LEU A 270 -9.10 -17.60 0.22
C LEU A 270 -9.26 -19.10 0.49
N ASP A 271 -10.32 -19.72 -0.02
CA ASP A 271 -10.59 -21.16 0.00
C ASP A 271 -9.88 -21.92 -1.14
N ASP A 272 -9.42 -21.22 -2.18
CA ASP A 272 -8.66 -21.81 -3.30
C ASP A 272 -7.17 -21.79 -2.98
N ALA A 273 -6.69 -22.92 -2.43
CA ALA A 273 -5.30 -23.08 -2.01
C ALA A 273 -4.30 -22.80 -3.15
N LEU A 274 -4.64 -23.11 -4.40
CA LEU A 274 -3.75 -22.88 -5.54
C LEU A 274 -3.63 -21.38 -5.84
N ARG A 275 -4.74 -20.63 -5.75
CA ARG A 275 -4.72 -19.17 -5.89
C ARG A 275 -3.95 -18.50 -4.76
N VAL A 276 -4.15 -18.94 -3.52
CA VAL A 276 -3.40 -18.44 -2.35
C VAL A 276 -1.90 -18.71 -2.54
N ALA A 277 -1.51 -19.93 -2.91
CA ALA A 277 -0.13 -20.31 -3.16
C ALA A 277 0.52 -19.49 -4.28
N ALA A 278 -0.18 -19.30 -5.40
CA ALA A 278 0.31 -18.48 -6.52
C ALA A 278 0.54 -17.03 -6.09
N LEU A 279 -0.41 -16.44 -5.36
CA LEU A 279 -0.35 -15.06 -4.92
C LEU A 279 0.78 -14.83 -3.90
N ALA A 280 0.86 -15.70 -2.88
CA ALA A 280 1.91 -15.66 -1.87
C ALA A 280 3.30 -15.91 -2.49
N GLY A 281 3.42 -16.92 -3.35
CA GLY A 281 4.66 -17.24 -4.05
C GLY A 281 5.14 -16.07 -4.92
N ARG A 282 4.24 -15.41 -5.65
CA ARG A 282 4.59 -14.26 -6.50
C ARG A 282 5.27 -13.14 -5.73
N PHE A 283 4.77 -12.77 -4.56
CA PHE A 283 5.27 -11.60 -3.83
C PHE A 283 6.48 -11.85 -2.93
N ARG A 284 6.97 -13.09 -2.85
CA ARG A 284 8.21 -13.39 -2.12
C ARG A 284 9.38 -12.48 -2.56
N PRO A 285 10.24 -12.05 -1.62
CA PRO A 285 10.26 -12.41 -0.20
C PRO A 285 9.27 -11.64 0.68
N GLU A 286 8.46 -10.72 0.14
CA GLU A 286 7.49 -9.97 0.93
C GLU A 286 6.34 -10.89 1.40
N ARG A 287 5.86 -10.66 2.63
CA ARG A 287 4.72 -11.39 3.19
C ARG A 287 3.41 -10.87 2.59
N SER A 288 2.55 -11.75 2.14
CA SER A 288 1.21 -11.40 1.64
C SER A 288 0.23 -11.34 2.80
N ILE A 289 -0.14 -10.13 3.21
CA ILE A 289 -0.91 -9.88 4.43
C ILE A 289 -2.33 -9.40 4.09
N GLY A 290 -3.33 -10.18 4.49
CA GLY A 290 -4.74 -9.78 4.46
C GLY A 290 -5.09 -8.92 5.67
N LEU A 291 -5.81 -7.82 5.42
CA LEU A 291 -6.32 -6.93 6.47
C LEU A 291 -7.85 -6.85 6.37
N ASP A 292 -8.55 -7.68 7.12
CA ASP A 292 -10.02 -7.66 7.16
C ASP A 292 -10.56 -6.70 8.23
N SER A 293 -11.87 -6.52 8.30
CA SER A 293 -12.48 -5.59 9.25
C SER A 293 -12.12 -5.94 10.70
N GLY A 294 -11.68 -4.95 11.47
CA GLY A 294 -11.14 -5.15 12.81
C GLY A 294 -9.63 -5.42 12.87
N ALA A 295 -8.94 -5.61 11.75
CA ALA A 295 -7.49 -5.78 11.71
C ALA A 295 -6.75 -4.47 12.03
N VAL A 296 -5.68 -4.58 12.81
CA VAL A 296 -4.70 -3.52 13.05
C VAL A 296 -3.30 -4.14 13.01
N LEU A 297 -2.41 -3.61 12.18
CA LEU A 297 -0.98 -3.88 12.24
C LEU A 297 -0.27 -2.60 12.65
N SER A 298 0.52 -2.66 13.71
CA SER A 298 1.38 -1.55 14.15
C SER A 298 2.84 -1.90 13.96
N LEU A 299 3.62 -0.96 13.46
CA LEU A 299 5.07 -1.00 13.46
C LEU A 299 5.57 0.01 14.50
N GLU A 300 6.20 -0.49 15.55
CA GLU A 300 6.77 0.26 16.66
C GLU A 300 8.18 -0.28 16.92
N ASP A 301 9.19 0.59 16.99
CA ASP A 301 10.59 0.20 17.23
C ASP A 301 11.11 -0.90 16.30
N GLY A 302 10.66 -0.89 15.04
CA GLY A 302 11.04 -1.88 14.03
C GLY A 302 10.32 -3.23 14.16
N VAL A 303 9.42 -3.38 15.14
CA VAL A 303 8.67 -4.61 15.40
C VAL A 303 7.22 -4.45 14.93
N TRP A 304 6.81 -5.34 14.02
CA TRP A 304 5.42 -5.46 13.65
C TRP A 304 4.63 -6.21 14.71
N ALA A 305 3.43 -5.75 15.02
CA ALA A 305 2.49 -6.45 15.90
C ALA A 305 1.07 -6.44 15.32
N ALA A 306 0.39 -7.58 15.39
CA ALA A 306 -1.04 -7.66 15.13
C ALA A 306 -1.82 -7.25 16.39
N ARG A 307 -2.78 -6.35 16.18
CA ARG A 307 -3.68 -5.81 17.19
C ARG A 307 -5.10 -5.82 16.63
N GLY A 308 -6.08 -5.44 17.44
CA GLY A 308 -7.49 -5.43 17.03
C GLY A 308 -8.14 -6.79 17.23
N HIS A 309 -8.98 -7.20 16.29
CA HIS A 309 -9.76 -8.43 16.40
C HIS A 309 -8.91 -9.67 16.07
N GLU A 310 -9.06 -10.72 16.88
CA GLU A 310 -8.47 -12.02 16.60
C GLU A 310 -8.96 -12.57 15.26
N GLY A 311 -8.06 -13.11 14.44
CA GLY A 311 -8.39 -13.64 13.12
C GLY A 311 -8.57 -12.60 12.01
N ALA A 312 -8.58 -11.29 12.30
CA ALA A 312 -8.79 -10.26 11.28
C ALA A 312 -7.52 -9.97 10.44
N THR A 313 -6.34 -10.24 11.01
CA THR A 313 -5.06 -10.15 10.28
C THR A 313 -4.67 -11.53 9.78
N LEU A 314 -4.51 -11.66 8.47
CA LEU A 314 -4.27 -12.93 7.80
C LEU A 314 -2.91 -12.91 7.09
N GLU A 315 -2.22 -14.04 7.05
CA GLU A 315 -1.09 -14.26 6.17
C GLU A 315 -1.44 -15.33 5.14
N LEU A 316 -1.22 -15.01 3.87
CA LEU A 316 -1.43 -15.90 2.74
C LEU A 316 -0.11 -16.61 2.46
N CYS A 317 -0.12 -17.95 2.53
CA CYS A 317 1.08 -18.76 2.45
C CYS A 317 1.28 -19.45 1.10
N ARG A 318 2.54 -19.76 0.78
CA ARG A 318 2.93 -20.47 -0.45
C ARG A 318 2.45 -21.92 -0.52
N ASP A 319 2.10 -22.51 0.63
CA ASP A 319 1.49 -23.83 0.75
C ASP A 319 -0.02 -23.79 0.43
N GLY A 320 -0.56 -22.60 0.14
CA GLY A 320 -1.98 -22.38 -0.15
C GLY A 320 -2.85 -22.20 1.10
N VAL A 321 -2.25 -22.21 2.29
CA VAL A 321 -2.98 -22.00 3.55
C VAL A 321 -3.09 -20.51 3.86
N VAL A 322 -4.25 -20.11 4.38
CA VAL A 322 -4.45 -18.79 4.97
C VAL A 322 -4.37 -18.94 6.48
N ARG A 323 -3.44 -18.22 7.12
CA ARG A 323 -3.19 -18.32 8.56
C ARG A 323 -3.59 -17.03 9.24
N ALA A 324 -4.44 -17.11 10.26
CA ALA A 324 -4.66 -15.99 11.16
C ALA A 324 -3.37 -15.71 11.95
N LEU A 325 -2.93 -14.46 11.96
CA LEU A 325 -1.80 -14.04 12.79
C LEU A 325 -2.28 -13.82 14.23
N PRO A 326 -1.56 -14.36 15.24
CA PRO A 326 -1.92 -14.15 16.63
C PRO A 326 -1.74 -12.67 17.00
N LEU A 327 -2.53 -12.19 17.98
CA LEU A 327 -2.33 -10.86 18.54
C LEU A 327 -0.97 -10.77 19.25
N GLY A 328 -0.32 -9.62 19.16
CA GLY A 328 1.03 -9.38 19.68
C GLY A 328 2.07 -9.26 18.56
N PRO A 329 3.36 -9.30 18.92
CA PRO A 329 4.46 -9.26 17.95
C PRO A 329 4.29 -10.32 16.87
N LEU A 330 4.48 -9.94 15.61
CA LEU A 330 4.39 -10.87 14.51
C LEU A 330 5.50 -11.91 14.64
N PRO A 331 5.17 -13.22 14.61
CA PRO A 331 6.20 -14.24 14.54
C PRO A 331 6.95 -14.15 13.20
N PRO A 332 8.11 -14.83 13.10
CA PRO A 332 8.67 -15.20 11.79
C PRO A 332 7.56 -15.76 10.90
N SER A 333 7.64 -15.53 9.59
CA SER A 333 6.56 -15.94 8.69
C SER A 333 6.31 -17.45 8.85
N PRO A 334 5.09 -17.88 9.23
CA PRO A 334 4.70 -19.27 9.32
C PRO A 334 4.59 -19.93 7.93
N CYS A 335 4.78 -19.14 6.86
CA CYS A 335 4.72 -19.57 5.46
C CYS A 335 6.09 -19.90 4.87
N GLU A 336 7.18 -19.77 5.64
CA GLU A 336 8.50 -20.27 5.27
C GLU A 336 8.75 -21.67 5.86
N PRO A 337 9.48 -22.56 5.17
CA PRO A 337 10.19 -23.58 5.91
C PRO A 337 11.29 -22.88 6.72
N PHE A 338 11.30 -23.09 8.04
CA PHE A 338 12.47 -22.81 8.88
C PHE A 338 13.62 -23.70 8.36
N ALA A 339 14.40 -23.19 7.40
CA ALA A 339 15.72 -23.73 7.09
C ALA A 339 16.71 -22.87 7.87
N GLY A 340 17.24 -23.45 8.95
CA GLY A 340 18.15 -22.79 9.86
C GLY A 340 19.39 -22.23 9.16
N GLY A 341 20.04 -21.31 9.86
CA GLY A 341 21.40 -20.92 9.53
C GLY A 341 22.28 -22.15 9.37
N GLY A 342 22.87 -22.28 8.19
CA GLY A 342 24.19 -22.87 8.04
C GLY A 342 25.14 -21.70 7.88
N ASP A 343 25.94 -21.45 8.91
CA ASP A 343 27.28 -20.93 8.72
C ASP A 343 27.97 -21.74 7.61
N ASP A 344 28.58 -21.06 6.66
CA ASP A 344 29.93 -21.43 6.26
C ASP A 344 30.75 -20.14 6.19
N ALA A 345 31.46 -19.93 7.28
CA ALA A 345 32.66 -19.14 7.32
C ALA A 345 33.77 -19.84 6.52
N SER A 346 34.71 -19.01 6.05
CA SER A 346 36.08 -19.33 5.64
C SER A 346 36.26 -19.81 4.18
N ASP A 347 36.65 -18.92 3.25
CA ASP A 347 38.02 -18.48 2.90
C ASP A 347 38.85 -19.53 2.13
N PRO A 348 39.79 -19.13 1.24
CA PRO A 348 40.63 -17.93 1.32
C PRO A 348 40.58 -16.95 0.14
#